data_AF-F0RPK4-F1
#
_entry.id   AF-F0RPK4-F1
#
_cell.length_a   1.000
_cell.length_b   1.000
_cell.length_c   1.000
_cell.angle_alpha   90.00
_cell.angle_beta   90.00
_cell.angle_gamma   90.00
#
_symmetry.space_group_name_H-M   'P 1'
#
loop_
_entity.id
_entity.type
_entity.pdbx_description
1 polymer ?
#
loop_
_entity_poly.entity_id
_entity_poly.type
_entity_poly.pdbx_seq_one_letter_code
_entity_poly.pdbx_strand_id
1 'polypeptide(L)'
;MTSRSSFPLTDRFSQALLLATHWHHGQYRKVGPEETPSLPYISHLLGVASVALEFGASEDEAIAALLHDALEDGPANTGQDAERLRTELLDRFGLRVTVLVDDATDAAPRAGQPKAPWAERKRTYLNHLGDLPASSLLVSAADKLHNVRTMLVDVLALPARDRAAYFERFQQGQLGTLQYYRALADAFISTEERLAERPRLLELFRELERTVSALETACGLSSDEIRRAPGPLA
;
A
#
# COMPACT_ATOMS: atom_id res chain seq x y z
N MET A 1 -9.30 13.66 -36.00
CA MET A 1 -7.96 13.08 -35.73
C MET A 1 -7.92 12.71 -34.26
N THR A 2 -8.24 11.45 -33.93
CA THR A 2 -8.08 10.94 -32.57
C THR A 2 -6.59 10.82 -32.29
N SER A 3 -6.08 11.69 -31.40
CA SER A 3 -4.76 11.55 -30.80
C SER A 3 -4.59 10.09 -30.35
N ARG A 4 -3.64 9.37 -30.96
CA ARG A 4 -3.29 8.02 -30.50
C ARG A 4 -2.85 8.16 -29.05
N SER A 5 -3.59 7.54 -28.13
CA SER A 5 -3.18 7.38 -26.73
C SER A 5 -1.74 6.84 -26.72
N SER A 6 -0.81 7.66 -26.26
CA SER A 6 0.59 7.30 -26.04
C SER A 6 0.69 6.45 -24.77
N PHE A 7 0.15 5.23 -24.80
CA PHE A 7 0.36 4.29 -23.70
C PHE A 7 0.57 2.87 -24.22
N PRO A 8 1.85 2.49 -24.38
CA PRO A 8 2.28 1.17 -23.97
C PRO A 8 3.38 1.34 -22.92
N LEU A 9 3.26 0.61 -21.81
CA LEU A 9 4.37 0.40 -20.89
C LEU A 9 5.61 0.01 -21.71
N THR A 10 6.69 0.75 -21.51
CA THR A 10 7.94 0.57 -22.27
C THR A 10 8.81 -0.48 -21.58
N ASP A 11 10.01 -0.70 -22.14
CA ASP A 11 11.05 -1.52 -21.50
C ASP A 11 11.40 -1.04 -20.08
N ARG A 12 11.14 0.23 -19.72
CA ARG A 12 11.33 0.72 -18.34
C ARG A 12 10.49 -0.08 -17.34
N PHE A 13 9.22 -0.35 -17.66
CA PHE A 13 8.36 -1.15 -16.79
C PHE A 13 8.84 -2.61 -16.69
N SER A 14 9.29 -3.19 -17.81
CA SER A 14 9.87 -4.55 -17.82
C SER A 14 11.13 -4.63 -16.94
N GLN A 15 11.99 -3.62 -16.97
CA GLN A 15 13.17 -3.53 -16.11
C GLN A 15 12.78 -3.37 -14.63
N ALA A 16 11.76 -2.57 -14.33
CA ALA A 16 11.22 -2.44 -12.98
C ALA A 16 10.69 -3.78 -12.45
N LEU A 17 10.01 -4.57 -13.28
CA LEU A 17 9.52 -5.89 -12.92
C LEU A 17 10.64 -6.87 -12.58
N LEU A 18 11.70 -6.89 -13.38
CA LEU A 18 12.89 -7.70 -13.10
C LEU A 18 13.55 -7.27 -11.78
N LEU A 19 13.63 -5.96 -11.53
CA LEU A 19 14.20 -5.43 -10.30
C LEU A 19 13.35 -5.80 -9.07
N ALA A 20 12.03 -5.62 -9.14
CA ALA A 20 11.09 -6.02 -8.09
C ALA A 20 11.19 -7.52 -7.78
N THR A 21 11.27 -8.36 -8.81
CA THR A 21 11.44 -9.81 -8.65
C THR A 21 12.77 -10.15 -7.96
N HIS A 22 13.84 -9.42 -8.27
CA HIS A 22 15.15 -9.63 -7.67
C HIS A 22 15.20 -9.16 -6.21
N TRP A 23 14.73 -7.94 -5.92
CA TRP A 23 14.78 -7.35 -4.58
C TRP A 23 13.81 -7.97 -3.58
N HIS A 24 12.77 -8.65 -4.06
CA HIS A 24 11.83 -9.40 -3.22
C HIS A 24 11.96 -10.93 -3.42
N HIS A 25 13.10 -11.39 -3.94
CA HIS A 25 13.35 -12.81 -4.15
C HIS A 25 13.29 -13.60 -2.83
N GLY A 26 12.45 -14.63 -2.79
CA GLY A 26 12.26 -15.46 -1.59
C GLY A 26 11.39 -14.81 -0.51
N GLN A 27 10.86 -13.61 -0.72
CA GLN A 27 9.90 -12.99 0.18
C GLN A 27 8.49 -13.57 -0.02
N TYR A 28 7.78 -13.76 1.08
CA TYR A 28 6.39 -14.23 1.10
C TYR A 28 5.48 -13.20 1.77
N ARG A 29 4.19 -13.28 1.48
CA ARG A 29 3.15 -12.52 2.19
C ARG A 29 3.08 -12.97 3.64
N LYS A 30 2.68 -12.03 4.50
CA LYS A 30 2.53 -12.26 5.94
C LYS A 30 1.41 -13.26 6.22
N VAL A 31 1.71 -14.22 7.09
CA VAL A 31 0.77 -15.25 7.55
C VAL A 31 0.67 -15.25 9.08
N GLY A 32 -0.29 -15.99 9.63
CA GLY A 32 -0.44 -16.17 11.08
C GLY A 32 0.74 -16.89 11.73
N PRO A 33 0.90 -16.83 13.07
CA PRO A 33 2.03 -17.44 13.78
C PRO A 33 2.22 -18.96 13.56
N GLU A 34 1.12 -19.67 13.27
CA GLU A 34 1.11 -21.13 13.06
C GLU A 34 1.00 -21.53 11.57
N GLU A 35 0.99 -20.55 10.67
CA GLU A 35 0.83 -20.77 9.23
C GLU A 35 2.18 -20.80 8.49
N THR A 36 2.29 -21.64 7.46
CA THR A 36 3.46 -21.63 6.58
C THR A 36 3.25 -20.60 5.45
N PRO A 37 4.18 -19.65 5.26
CA PRO A 37 4.09 -18.71 4.14
C PRO A 37 4.11 -19.45 2.79
N SER A 38 3.15 -19.15 1.91
CA SER A 38 3.02 -19.82 0.60
C SER A 38 2.80 -18.86 -0.56
N LEU A 39 2.26 -17.66 -0.30
CA LEU A 39 2.02 -16.66 -1.32
C LEU A 39 3.28 -15.81 -1.55
N PRO A 40 3.87 -15.82 -2.75
CA PRO A 40 5.08 -15.05 -3.02
C PRO A 40 4.78 -13.55 -3.03
N TYR A 41 5.67 -12.73 -2.48
CA TYR A 41 5.43 -11.30 -2.30
C TYR A 41 5.24 -10.55 -3.62
N ILE A 42 5.86 -11.03 -4.71
CA ILE A 42 5.70 -10.47 -6.06
C ILE A 42 4.23 -10.41 -6.52
N SER A 43 3.37 -11.31 -6.02
CA SER A 43 1.92 -11.27 -6.33
C SER A 43 1.28 -9.96 -5.88
N HIS A 44 1.71 -9.41 -4.74
CA HIS A 44 1.25 -8.12 -4.25
C HIS A 44 1.76 -6.98 -5.12
N LEU A 45 3.06 -6.94 -5.42
CA LEU A 45 3.65 -5.87 -6.23
C LEU A 45 3.00 -5.78 -7.62
N LEU A 46 2.75 -6.94 -8.25
CA LEU A 46 2.00 -7.03 -9.50
C LEU A 46 0.55 -6.56 -9.35
N GLY A 47 -0.11 -6.95 -8.26
CA GLY A 47 -1.48 -6.52 -7.96
C GLY A 47 -1.60 -5.02 -7.74
N VAL A 48 -0.66 -4.39 -7.01
CA VAL A 48 -0.62 -2.94 -6.80
C VAL A 48 -0.39 -2.21 -8.12
N ALA A 49 0.55 -2.69 -8.95
CA ALA A 49 0.77 -2.13 -10.28
C ALA A 49 -0.47 -2.26 -11.18
N SER A 50 -1.18 -3.40 -11.15
CA SER A 50 -2.44 -3.59 -11.89
C SER A 50 -3.51 -2.58 -11.45
N VAL A 51 -3.71 -2.44 -10.13
CA VAL A 51 -4.66 -1.46 -9.59
C VAL A 51 -4.30 -0.05 -10.03
N ALA A 52 -3.04 0.36 -9.87
CA ALA A 52 -2.59 1.69 -10.30
C ALA A 52 -2.90 1.96 -11.79
N LEU A 53 -2.61 0.98 -12.66
CA LEU A 53 -2.87 1.08 -14.10
C LEU A 53 -4.37 1.18 -14.43
N GLU A 54 -5.20 0.36 -13.80
CA GLU A 54 -6.66 0.40 -13.97
C GLU A 54 -7.26 1.76 -13.55
N PHE A 55 -6.62 2.43 -12.59
CA PHE A 55 -7.00 3.75 -12.10
C PHE A 55 -6.24 4.92 -12.73
N GLY A 56 -5.62 4.69 -13.89
CA GLY A 56 -5.08 5.76 -14.74
C GLY A 56 -3.68 6.22 -14.37
N ALA A 57 -2.86 5.34 -13.81
CA ALA A 57 -1.43 5.57 -13.64
C ALA A 57 -0.74 5.81 -14.99
N SER A 58 0.17 6.78 -14.99
CA SER A 58 1.27 6.90 -15.95
C SER A 58 2.29 5.77 -15.77
N GLU A 59 3.23 5.64 -16.70
CA GLU A 59 4.30 4.64 -16.58
C GLU A 59 5.13 4.84 -15.31
N ASP A 60 5.51 6.08 -14.98
CA ASP A 60 6.28 6.36 -13.75
C ASP A 60 5.50 5.99 -12.48
N GLU A 61 4.19 6.27 -12.45
CA GLU A 61 3.32 5.87 -11.34
C GLU A 61 3.18 4.33 -11.26
N ALA A 62 3.10 3.64 -12.39
CA ALA A 62 3.03 2.18 -12.43
C ALA A 62 4.36 1.51 -12.01
N ILE A 63 5.50 2.07 -12.41
CA ILE A 63 6.82 1.64 -11.95
C ILE A 63 6.94 1.86 -10.44
N ALA A 64 6.54 3.04 -9.93
CA ALA A 64 6.57 3.33 -8.51
C ALA A 64 5.63 2.39 -7.71
N ALA A 65 4.44 2.12 -8.23
CA ALA A 65 3.52 1.12 -7.65
C ALA A 65 4.13 -0.29 -7.57
N LEU A 66 4.89 -0.70 -8.59
CA LEU A 66 5.58 -1.99 -8.62
C LEU A 66 6.76 -2.05 -7.63
N LEU A 67 7.38 -0.91 -7.32
CA LEU A 67 8.59 -0.78 -6.51
C LEU A 67 8.34 -0.14 -5.13
N HIS A 68 7.08 0.05 -4.72
CA HIS A 68 6.75 0.90 -3.57
C HIS A 68 7.36 0.41 -2.24
N ASP A 69 7.50 -0.91 -2.07
CA ASP A 69 8.11 -1.52 -0.87
C ASP A 69 9.63 -1.74 -0.99
N ALA A 70 10.23 -1.39 -2.11
CA ALA A 70 11.62 -1.70 -2.41
C ALA A 70 12.60 -1.12 -1.38
N LEU A 71 12.35 0.10 -0.91
CA LEU A 71 13.24 0.76 0.06
C LEU A 71 12.98 0.30 1.50
N GLU A 72 11.78 -0.23 1.80
CA GLU A 72 11.45 -0.77 3.12
C GLU A 72 11.98 -2.19 3.31
N ASP A 73 11.72 -3.08 2.35
CA ASP A 73 12.03 -4.51 2.45
C ASP A 73 13.34 -4.91 1.76
N GLY A 74 13.70 -4.19 0.69
CA GLY A 74 14.88 -4.47 -0.12
C GLY A 74 16.17 -4.55 0.70
N PRO A 75 16.42 -3.70 1.72
CA PRO A 75 17.64 -3.80 2.51
C PRO A 75 17.82 -5.16 3.19
N ALA A 76 16.74 -5.71 3.76
CA ALA A 76 16.77 -7.02 4.42
C ALA A 76 16.92 -8.17 3.40
N ASN A 77 16.27 -8.05 2.23
CA ASN A 77 16.26 -9.09 1.21
C ASN A 77 17.55 -9.14 0.38
N THR A 78 18.21 -7.99 0.17
CA THR A 78 19.38 -7.87 -0.71
C THR A 78 20.70 -7.73 0.04
N GLY A 79 20.66 -7.38 1.33
CA GLY A 79 21.85 -7.05 2.12
C GLY A 79 22.50 -5.71 1.75
N GLN A 80 21.83 -4.89 0.94
CA GLN A 80 22.27 -3.54 0.59
C GLN A 80 21.65 -2.51 1.53
N ASP A 81 22.29 -1.35 1.71
CA ASP A 81 21.65 -0.24 2.42
C ASP A 81 20.57 0.44 1.56
N ALA A 82 19.61 1.09 2.22
CA ALA A 82 18.48 1.73 1.55
C ALA A 82 18.91 2.88 0.61
N GLU A 83 19.99 3.61 0.94
CA GLU A 83 20.49 4.71 0.10
C GLU A 83 21.09 4.20 -1.21
N ARG A 84 21.73 3.02 -1.18
CA ARG A 84 22.22 2.34 -2.38
C ARG A 84 21.08 1.90 -3.29
N LEU A 85 20.04 1.28 -2.72
CA LEU A 85 18.84 0.91 -3.48
C LEU A 85 18.15 2.16 -4.06
N ARG A 86 18.08 3.23 -3.29
CA ARG A 86 17.53 4.53 -3.73
C ARG A 86 18.33 5.16 -4.86
N THR A 87 19.66 5.09 -4.80
CA THR A 87 20.56 5.53 -5.88
C THR A 87 20.31 4.72 -7.15
N GLU A 88 20.17 3.40 -7.01
CA GLU A 88 19.86 2.52 -8.15
C GLU A 88 18.48 2.83 -8.77
N LEU A 89 17.47 3.17 -7.97
CA LEU A 89 16.17 3.66 -8.47
C LEU A 89 16.35 4.95 -9.29
N LEU A 90 17.12 5.91 -8.75
CA LEU A 90 17.36 7.19 -9.40
C LEU A 90 18.07 7.01 -10.74
N ASP A 91 19.11 6.18 -10.78
CA ASP A 91 19.91 5.95 -11.99
C ASP A 91 19.10 5.23 -13.09
N ARG A 92 18.25 4.26 -12.72
CA ARG A 92 17.49 3.45 -13.68
C ARG A 92 16.19 4.11 -14.15
N PHE A 93 15.48 4.76 -13.24
CA PHE A 93 14.09 5.21 -13.50
C PHE A 93 13.90 6.72 -13.37
N GLY A 94 14.89 7.44 -12.84
CA GLY A 94 14.88 8.89 -12.72
C GLY A 94 14.16 9.39 -11.47
N LEU A 95 14.33 10.68 -11.20
CA LEU A 95 13.89 11.34 -9.96
C LEU A 95 12.40 11.18 -9.68
N ARG A 96 11.55 11.18 -10.72
CA ARG A 96 10.11 11.09 -10.55
C ARG A 96 9.70 9.78 -9.88
N VAL A 97 10.23 8.64 -10.34
CA VAL A 97 9.95 7.33 -9.75
C VAL A 97 10.52 7.25 -8.33
N THR A 98 11.75 7.70 -8.11
CA THR A 98 12.39 7.68 -6.79
C THR A 98 11.57 8.43 -5.74
N VAL A 99 11.08 9.63 -6.07
CA VAL A 99 10.23 10.42 -5.16
C VAL A 99 8.93 9.70 -4.83
N LEU A 100 8.28 9.07 -5.82
CA LEU A 100 7.03 8.33 -5.57
C LEU A 100 7.25 7.09 -4.68
N VAL A 101 8.39 6.41 -4.83
CA VAL A 101 8.75 5.28 -3.96
C VAL A 101 9.11 5.76 -2.55
N ASP A 102 9.85 6.87 -2.42
CA ASP A 102 10.14 7.51 -1.12
C ASP A 102 8.82 7.88 -0.40
N ASP A 103 7.88 8.52 -1.08
CA ASP A 103 6.57 8.91 -0.52
C ASP A 103 5.71 7.71 -0.07
N ALA A 104 5.92 6.54 -0.68
CA ALA A 104 5.21 5.31 -0.36
C ALA A 104 5.87 4.48 0.76
N THR A 105 7.14 4.75 1.06
CA THR A 105 7.92 4.03 2.07
C THR A 105 7.53 4.51 3.48
N ASP A 106 7.06 3.60 4.35
CA ASP A 106 6.81 3.95 5.75
C ASP A 106 8.15 4.34 6.40
N ALA A 107 8.21 5.47 7.11
CA ALA A 107 9.46 6.09 7.55
C ALA A 107 10.41 5.05 8.18
N ALA A 108 11.39 4.61 7.41
CA ALA A 108 12.41 3.71 7.90
C ALA A 108 13.23 4.49 8.96
N PRO A 109 13.46 3.92 10.14
CA PRO A 109 14.28 4.59 11.13
C PRO A 109 15.68 4.75 10.54
N ARG A 110 16.32 5.88 10.82
CA ARG A 110 17.74 6.04 10.47
C ARG A 110 18.54 4.90 11.10
N ALA A 111 19.59 4.45 10.41
CA ALA A 111 20.46 3.39 10.90
C ALA A 111 20.87 3.65 12.37
N GLY A 112 20.53 2.71 13.26
CA GLY A 112 20.82 2.81 14.70
C GLY A 112 19.73 3.45 15.57
N GLN A 113 18.60 3.88 15.02
CA GLN A 113 17.46 4.37 15.81
C GLN A 113 16.34 3.31 15.91
N PRO A 114 15.66 3.19 17.08
CA PRO A 114 14.48 2.34 17.17
C PRO A 114 13.33 2.92 16.32
N LYS A 115 12.54 2.05 15.67
CA LYS A 115 11.28 2.47 15.02
C LYS A 115 10.42 3.13 16.10
N ALA A 116 9.94 4.36 15.84
CA ALA A 116 8.94 5.02 16.69
C ALA A 116 7.72 4.09 16.86
N PRO A 117 6.92 4.20 17.93
CA PRO A 117 5.73 3.36 18.14
C PRO A 117 4.80 3.31 16.93
N TRP A 118 4.16 2.16 16.68
CA TRP A 118 3.30 1.94 15.50
C TRP A 118 2.24 3.03 15.33
N ALA A 119 1.54 3.38 16.41
CA ALA A 119 0.49 4.40 16.39
C ALA A 119 1.02 5.79 16.02
N GLU A 120 2.22 6.15 16.49
CA GLU A 120 2.86 7.43 16.15
C GLU A 120 3.18 7.49 14.66
N ARG A 121 3.83 6.44 14.12
CA ARG A 121 4.14 6.38 12.68
C ARG A 121 2.89 6.48 11.82
N LYS A 122 1.82 5.75 12.18
CA LYS A 122 0.57 5.76 11.43
C LYS A 122 -0.16 7.10 11.53
N ARG A 123 -0.17 7.77 12.68
CA ARG A 123 -0.73 9.14 12.79
C ARG A 123 0.07 10.14 11.96
N THR A 124 1.41 10.10 12.00
CA THR A 124 2.26 10.96 11.16
C THR A 124 1.97 10.75 9.68
N TYR A 125 1.86 9.49 9.25
CA TYR A 125 1.50 9.17 7.87
C TYR A 125 0.12 9.71 7.49
N LEU A 126 -0.91 9.48 8.32
CA LEU A 126 -2.27 9.96 8.09
C LEU A 126 -2.34 11.49 7.98
N ASN A 127 -1.62 12.21 8.84
CA ASN A 127 -1.56 13.67 8.80
C ASN A 127 -0.88 14.19 7.53
N HIS A 128 0.10 13.44 7.00
CA HIS A 128 0.84 13.84 5.80
C HIS A 128 0.09 13.55 4.49
N LEU A 129 -0.86 12.61 4.48
CA LEU A 129 -1.62 12.25 3.27
C LEU A 129 -2.30 13.47 2.61
N GLY A 130 -2.82 14.40 3.41
CA GLY A 130 -3.46 15.61 2.88
C GLY A 130 -2.56 16.44 1.95
N ASP A 131 -1.26 16.44 2.23
CA ASP A 131 -0.25 17.26 1.54
C ASP A 131 0.38 16.55 0.34
N LEU A 132 0.23 15.23 0.22
CA LEU A 132 0.87 14.47 -0.84
C LEU A 132 0.32 14.81 -2.23
N PRO A 133 1.16 14.81 -3.28
CA PRO A 133 0.69 15.04 -4.63
C PRO A 133 -0.17 13.87 -5.12
N ALA A 134 -1.02 14.14 -6.12
CA ALA A 134 -1.99 13.16 -6.63
C ALA A 134 -1.37 11.81 -7.03
N SER A 135 -0.15 11.83 -7.57
CA SER A 135 0.57 10.60 -7.97
C SER A 135 1.00 9.74 -6.79
N SER A 136 1.47 10.35 -5.69
CA SER A 136 1.85 9.61 -4.49
C SER A 136 0.61 9.04 -3.78
N LEU A 137 -0.49 9.80 -3.78
CA LEU A 137 -1.78 9.30 -3.30
C LEU A 137 -2.31 8.13 -4.14
N LEU A 138 -2.11 8.14 -5.47
CA LEU A 138 -2.49 7.03 -6.35
C LEU A 138 -1.72 5.76 -5.98
N VAL A 139 -0.39 5.85 -5.87
CA VAL A 139 0.45 4.70 -5.51
C VAL A 139 0.07 4.16 -4.13
N SER A 140 -0.07 5.04 -3.14
CA SER A 140 -0.45 4.65 -1.79
C SER A 140 -1.84 4.01 -1.74
N ALA A 141 -2.86 4.64 -2.34
CA ALA A 141 -4.22 4.08 -2.32
C ALA A 141 -4.31 2.76 -3.08
N ALA A 142 -3.53 2.56 -4.16
CA ALA A 142 -3.47 1.30 -4.87
C ALA A 142 -2.92 0.17 -3.99
N ASP A 143 -1.84 0.44 -3.25
CA ASP A 143 -1.28 -0.50 -2.26
C ASP A 143 -2.32 -0.82 -1.18
N LYS A 144 -2.90 0.20 -0.54
CA LYS A 144 -3.90 -0.01 0.52
C LYS A 144 -5.11 -0.77 0.01
N LEU A 145 -5.61 -0.49 -1.20
CA LEU A 145 -6.72 -1.24 -1.79
C LEU A 145 -6.36 -2.71 -2.01
N HIS A 146 -5.19 -2.99 -2.58
CA HIS A 146 -4.76 -4.37 -2.76
C HIS A 146 -4.69 -5.11 -1.41
N ASN A 147 -4.10 -4.49 -0.39
CA ASN A 147 -4.01 -5.08 0.95
C ASN A 147 -5.40 -5.36 1.56
N VAL A 148 -6.35 -4.42 1.47
CA VAL A 148 -7.73 -4.61 1.96
C VAL A 148 -8.46 -5.71 1.20
N ARG A 149 -8.30 -5.78 -0.13
CA ARG A 149 -8.88 -6.87 -0.94
C ARG A 149 -8.35 -8.23 -0.50
N THR A 150 -7.04 -8.37 -0.31
CA THR A 150 -6.45 -9.63 0.19
C THR A 150 -6.97 -9.97 1.58
N MET A 151 -6.96 -9.03 2.52
CA MET A 151 -7.50 -9.27 3.87
C MET A 151 -8.97 -9.67 3.85
N LEU A 152 -9.79 -9.02 3.03
CA LEU A 152 -11.20 -9.34 2.91
C LEU A 152 -11.41 -10.76 2.38
N VAL A 153 -10.68 -11.16 1.35
CA VAL A 153 -10.76 -12.53 0.81
C VAL A 153 -10.37 -13.56 1.87
N ASP A 154 -9.25 -13.34 2.56
CA ASP A 154 -8.77 -14.26 3.60
C ASP A 154 -9.76 -14.37 4.78
N VAL A 155 -10.29 -13.23 5.25
CA VAL A 155 -11.29 -13.18 6.32
C VAL A 155 -12.59 -13.88 5.91
N LEU A 156 -13.04 -13.70 4.67
CA LEU A 156 -14.26 -14.34 4.17
C LEU A 156 -14.08 -15.85 3.95
N ALA A 157 -12.87 -16.32 3.69
CA ALA A 157 -12.56 -17.75 3.60
C ALA A 157 -12.65 -18.47 4.96
N LEU A 158 -12.61 -17.74 6.07
CA LEU A 158 -12.75 -18.29 7.42
C LEU A 158 -14.23 -18.36 7.87
N PRO A 159 -14.60 -19.36 8.68
CA PRO A 159 -15.87 -19.35 9.40
C PRO A 159 -16.02 -18.08 10.23
N ALA A 160 -17.23 -17.52 10.31
CA ALA A 160 -17.46 -16.22 10.97
C ALA A 160 -16.90 -16.14 12.41
N ARG A 161 -16.97 -17.23 13.17
CA ARG A 161 -16.43 -17.35 14.53
C ARG A 161 -14.90 -17.28 14.63
N ASP A 162 -14.19 -17.57 13.54
CA ASP A 162 -12.72 -17.67 13.49
C ASP A 162 -12.08 -16.43 12.83
N ARG A 163 -12.88 -15.50 12.31
CA ARG A 163 -12.40 -14.30 11.58
C ARG A 163 -11.52 -13.38 12.40
N ALA A 164 -11.74 -13.30 13.72
CA ALA A 164 -10.92 -12.48 14.60
C ALA A 164 -9.46 -12.98 14.66
N ALA A 165 -9.26 -14.30 14.62
CA ALA A 165 -7.95 -14.93 14.68
C ALA A 165 -7.08 -14.57 13.45
N TYR A 166 -7.70 -14.23 12.30
CA TYR A 166 -6.97 -13.71 11.14
C TYR A 166 -6.00 -12.58 11.53
N PHE A 167 -6.44 -11.70 12.43
CA PHE A 167 -5.71 -10.50 12.78
C PHE A 167 -4.60 -10.71 13.81
N GLU A 168 -4.41 -11.92 14.34
CA GLU A 168 -3.27 -12.25 15.21
C GLU A 168 -1.92 -12.13 14.49
N ARG A 169 -1.93 -12.17 13.15
CA ARG A 169 -0.76 -11.84 12.31
C ARG A 169 -0.35 -10.37 12.44
N PHE A 170 -1.17 -9.49 13.00
CA PHE A 170 -0.88 -8.07 13.13
C PHE A 170 -0.67 -7.66 14.59
N GLN A 171 0.38 -6.87 14.86
CA GLN A 171 0.70 -6.43 16.23
C GLN A 171 -0.43 -5.60 16.87
N GLN A 172 -1.16 -4.83 16.05
CA GLN A 172 -2.27 -4.00 16.48
C GLN A 172 -3.62 -4.75 16.58
N GLY A 173 -3.64 -6.04 16.28
CA GLY A 173 -4.85 -6.88 16.29
C GLY A 173 -5.94 -6.41 15.32
N GLN A 174 -7.15 -6.95 15.50
CA GLN A 174 -8.29 -6.65 14.63
C GLN A 174 -8.68 -5.18 14.69
N LEU A 175 -8.97 -4.66 15.88
CA LEU A 175 -9.49 -3.30 16.03
C LEU A 175 -8.51 -2.25 15.52
N GLY A 176 -7.22 -2.34 15.88
CA GLY A 176 -6.21 -1.38 15.42
C GLY A 176 -6.00 -1.44 13.91
N THR A 177 -6.11 -2.63 13.29
CA THR A 177 -6.01 -2.78 11.84
C THR A 177 -7.20 -2.11 11.14
N LEU A 178 -8.42 -2.41 11.58
CA LEU A 178 -9.64 -1.81 11.01
C LEU A 178 -9.66 -0.29 11.20
N GLN A 179 -9.27 0.21 12.37
CA GLN A 179 -9.14 1.65 12.62
C GLN A 179 -8.16 2.33 11.67
N TYR A 180 -7.01 1.70 11.41
CA TYR A 180 -6.04 2.27 10.50
C TYR A 180 -6.56 2.36 9.07
N TYR A 181 -7.19 1.30 8.57
CA TYR A 181 -7.74 1.30 7.21
C TYR A 181 -8.95 2.22 7.06
N ARG A 182 -9.79 2.36 8.08
CA ARG A 182 -10.85 3.37 8.10
C ARG A 182 -10.30 4.78 8.07
N ALA A 183 -9.30 5.08 8.91
CA ALA A 183 -8.65 6.39 8.93
C ALA A 183 -7.97 6.70 7.59
N LEU A 184 -7.36 5.70 6.94
CA LEU A 184 -6.81 5.85 5.59
C LEU A 184 -7.91 6.20 4.56
N ALA A 185 -9.01 5.44 4.53
CA ALA A 185 -10.12 5.71 3.62
C ALA A 185 -10.68 7.12 3.81
N ASP A 186 -10.94 7.51 5.06
CA ASP A 186 -11.44 8.85 5.40
C ASP A 186 -10.43 9.95 4.99
N ALA A 187 -9.13 9.73 5.22
CA ALA A 187 -8.07 10.67 4.83
C ALA A 187 -7.98 10.84 3.30
N PHE A 188 -8.01 9.75 2.52
CA PHE A 188 -8.01 9.85 1.06
C PHE A 188 -9.25 10.61 0.53
N ILE A 189 -10.43 10.29 1.05
CA ILE A 189 -11.69 10.96 0.66
C ILE A 189 -11.65 12.46 1.00
N SER A 190 -10.99 12.86 2.10
CA SER A 190 -10.86 14.28 2.43
C SER A 190 -10.07 15.10 1.40
N THR A 191 -9.32 14.44 0.50
CA THR A 191 -8.56 15.10 -0.57
C THR A 191 -9.34 15.25 -1.88
N GLU A 192 -10.58 14.75 -1.99
CA GLU A 192 -11.31 14.67 -3.26
C GLU A 192 -11.45 16.03 -3.97
N GLU A 193 -11.71 17.12 -3.23
CA GLU A 193 -11.91 18.46 -3.79
C GLU A 193 -10.65 18.96 -4.53
N ARG A 194 -9.46 18.72 -3.96
CA ARG A 194 -8.17 19.08 -4.58
C ARG A 194 -7.88 18.27 -5.84
N LEU A 195 -8.50 17.10 -5.98
CA LEU A 195 -8.20 16.11 -7.02
C LEU A 195 -9.34 15.93 -8.02
N ALA A 196 -10.26 16.90 -8.10
CA ALA A 196 -11.44 16.86 -8.97
C ALA A 196 -11.11 16.55 -10.44
N GLU A 197 -9.92 16.94 -10.92
CA GLU A 197 -9.45 16.71 -12.29
C GLU A 197 -8.92 15.28 -12.55
N ARG A 198 -8.84 14.41 -11.54
CA ARG A 198 -8.43 13.01 -11.66
C ARG A 198 -9.58 12.05 -11.30
N PRO A 199 -10.63 11.93 -12.13
CA PRO A 199 -11.83 11.16 -11.78
C PRO A 199 -11.56 9.67 -11.49
N ARG A 200 -10.59 9.04 -12.19
CA ARG A 200 -10.19 7.66 -11.90
C ARG A 200 -9.55 7.52 -10.51
N LEU A 201 -8.74 8.47 -10.08
CA LEU A 201 -8.15 8.47 -8.74
C LEU A 201 -9.23 8.60 -7.65
N LEU A 202 -10.25 9.42 -7.88
CA LEU A 202 -11.38 9.52 -6.94
C LEU A 202 -12.14 8.19 -6.84
N GLU A 203 -12.32 7.47 -7.96
CA GLU A 203 -12.94 6.14 -7.94
C GLU A 203 -12.07 5.10 -7.22
N LEU A 204 -10.74 5.20 -7.28
CA LEU A 204 -9.84 4.38 -6.46
C LEU A 204 -10.09 4.59 -4.97
N PHE A 205 -10.22 5.84 -4.52
CA PHE A 205 -10.49 6.16 -3.12
C PHE A 205 -11.85 5.61 -2.67
N ARG A 206 -12.87 5.75 -3.51
CA ARG A 206 -14.21 5.22 -3.22
C ARG A 206 -14.23 3.69 -3.24
N GLU A 207 -13.44 3.05 -4.10
CA GLU A 207 -13.30 1.60 -4.05
C GLU A 207 -12.60 1.13 -2.78
N LEU A 208 -11.54 1.82 -2.35
CA LEU A 208 -10.91 1.56 -1.06
C LEU A 208 -11.93 1.70 0.07
N GLU A 209 -12.70 2.79 0.12
CA GLU A 209 -13.75 3.01 1.12
C GLU A 209 -14.75 1.84 1.17
N ARG A 210 -15.31 1.45 0.01
CA ARG A 210 -16.26 0.33 -0.08
C ARG A 210 -15.66 -0.98 0.40
N THR A 211 -14.40 -1.24 0.05
CA THR A 211 -13.71 -2.48 0.43
C THR A 211 -13.40 -2.49 1.93
N VAL A 212 -13.04 -1.35 2.52
CA VAL A 212 -12.86 -1.22 3.98
C VAL A 212 -14.19 -1.45 4.70
N SER A 213 -15.28 -0.83 4.25
CA SER A 213 -16.63 -1.06 4.78
C SER A 213 -17.04 -2.55 4.72
N ALA A 214 -16.70 -3.24 3.64
CA ALA A 214 -16.94 -4.67 3.51
C ALA A 214 -16.09 -5.51 4.49
N LEU A 215 -14.82 -5.15 4.71
CA LEU A 215 -13.95 -5.81 5.69
C LEU A 215 -14.45 -5.62 7.12
N GLU A 216 -14.84 -4.40 7.49
CA GLU A 216 -15.46 -4.11 8.80
C GLU A 216 -16.71 -4.95 9.02
N THR A 217 -17.60 -4.99 8.03
CA THR A 217 -18.83 -5.80 8.08
C THR A 217 -18.53 -7.28 8.19
N ALA A 218 -17.54 -7.79 7.44
CA ALA A 218 -17.09 -9.18 7.55
C ALA A 218 -16.57 -9.51 8.96
N CYS A 219 -16.06 -8.51 9.67
CA CYS A 219 -15.60 -8.60 11.05
C CYS A 219 -16.69 -8.33 12.10
N GLY A 220 -17.93 -8.10 11.67
CA GLY A 220 -19.07 -7.85 12.57
C GLY A 220 -19.09 -6.45 13.18
N LEU A 221 -18.43 -5.47 12.54
CA LEU A 221 -18.35 -4.08 13.01
C LEU A 221 -18.84 -3.13 11.92
N SER A 222 -19.45 -2.02 12.32
CA SER A 222 -19.76 -0.90 11.44
C SER A 222 -18.65 0.14 11.45
N SER A 223 -18.56 0.95 10.39
CA SER A 223 -17.57 2.03 10.29
C SER A 223 -17.67 3.04 11.44
N ASP A 224 -18.89 3.31 11.92
CA ASP A 224 -19.12 4.23 13.04
C ASP A 224 -18.72 3.64 14.40
N GLU A 225 -18.79 2.32 14.57
CA GLU A 225 -18.24 1.65 15.75
C GLU A 225 -16.71 1.73 15.72
N ILE A 226 -16.09 1.47 14.56
CA ILE A 226 -14.63 1.57 14.39
C ILE A 226 -14.11 2.98 14.71
N ARG A 227 -14.76 4.02 14.20
CA ARG A 227 -14.38 5.42 14.46
C ARG A 227 -14.48 5.82 15.93
N ARG A 228 -15.44 5.25 16.67
CA ARG A 228 -15.70 5.60 18.08
C ARG A 228 -14.98 4.69 19.07
N ALA A 229 -14.47 3.55 18.63
CA ALA A 229 -13.86 2.57 19.51
C ALA A 229 -12.56 3.14 20.14
N PRO A 230 -12.33 2.91 21.45
CA PRO A 230 -11.05 3.22 22.05
C PRO A 230 -9.98 2.34 21.41
N GLY A 231 -8.86 2.92 20.98
CA GLY A 231 -7.84 2.15 20.28
C GLY A 231 -6.55 2.93 20.04
N PRO A 232 -5.54 2.29 19.43
CA PRO A 232 -4.22 2.87 19.28
C PRO A 232 -4.20 4.14 18.43
N LEU A 233 -5.22 4.35 17.58
CA LEU A 233 -5.38 5.52 16.71
C LEU A 233 -6.54 6.45 17.12
N ALA A 234 -7.23 6.15 18.22
CA ALA A 234 -8.23 7.04 18.80
C ALA A 234 -7.61 8.33 19.37
#